data_AF-A0A8C4LN40-F1
#
_entry.id   AF-A0A8C4LN40-F1
#
_cell.length_a   1.000
_cell.length_b   1.000
_cell.length_c   1.000
_cell.angle_alpha   90.00
_cell.angle_beta   90.00
_cell.angle_gamma   90.00
#
_symmetry.space_group_name_H-M   'P 1'
#
loop_
_entity.id
_entity.type
_entity.pdbx_description
1 polymer ?
#
loop_
_entity_poly.entity_id
_entity_poly.type
_entity_poly.pdbx_seq_one_letter_code
_entity_poly.pdbx_strand_id
1 'polypeptide(L)'
;AERAAGARARGRRAAGGPSGGGEPHRRRPAAQQPSVETLDSPTGSHVEWCKQLIAATISSQISGPVTSENVSRDYKALRDGNKLAQMEEAPLFPRESIKAVVKDVMYIRPFMGAVSGTLTVTDFKIRVEKIGAQSHEDNSCGIEIVCKDMRNLRLAYKQEEQSKLGIFENLTKHAFPLSNGQALFAFNHKEKFPINGWKVYDPVSEYKRQGLPNDSWKISKVNSNYEPCDTYPAIIVLPTSVKDDDLSKVAAFRAKGRVPVLSWIHPESEATITRCSQLLVGPNDKRCKEDEKYLQTIMDANAQSHKLIIFDAGQNSVADTNTKQPKM
;
A
#
# COMPACT_ATOMS: atom_id res chain seq x y z
N ALA A 1 29.50 -35.90 -65.80
CA ALA A 1 29.35 -35.35 -67.17
C ALA A 1 29.21 -33.85 -67.03
N GLU A 2 30.17 -33.03 -67.46
CA GLU A 2 30.45 -32.64 -68.88
C GLU A 2 29.28 -31.85 -69.51
N ARG A 3 29.46 -30.70 -70.18
CA ARG A 3 30.66 -29.91 -70.54
C ARG A 3 30.30 -28.44 -70.84
N ALA A 4 31.27 -27.53 -70.59
CA ALA A 4 31.81 -26.39 -71.38
C ALA A 4 30.98 -25.72 -72.53
N ALA A 5 31.20 -24.46 -72.96
CA ALA A 5 32.36 -23.53 -72.88
C ALA A 5 31.90 -22.04 -73.08
N GLY A 6 32.71 -20.97 -72.96
CA GLY A 6 34.12 -20.80 -72.54
C GLY A 6 34.72 -19.40 -72.89
N ALA A 7 36.03 -19.21 -72.60
CA ALA A 7 36.96 -18.12 -73.04
C ALA A 7 36.63 -16.64 -72.66
N ARG A 8 37.55 -15.67 -72.42
CA ARG A 8 39.05 -15.49 -72.31
C ARG A 8 39.29 -14.03 -71.78
N ALA A 9 40.46 -13.48 -71.38
CA ALA A 9 41.82 -13.95 -71.03
C ALA A 9 42.73 -12.82 -70.42
N ARG A 10 43.54 -13.15 -69.38
CA ARG A 10 44.86 -12.54 -68.96
C ARG A 10 44.88 -11.12 -68.33
N GLY A 11 45.76 -10.79 -67.35
CA GLY A 11 46.70 -11.63 -66.56
C GLY A 11 47.77 -10.86 -65.72
N ARG A 12 48.66 -11.62 -65.02
CA ARG A 12 49.92 -11.24 -64.26
C ARG A 12 49.75 -10.48 -62.90
N ARG A 13 50.17 -11.05 -61.74
CA ARG A 13 51.52 -11.14 -61.08
C ARG A 13 52.05 -9.79 -60.55
N ALA A 14 52.69 -9.63 -59.38
CA ALA A 14 53.06 -10.51 -58.23
C ALA A 14 53.31 -9.66 -56.93
N ALA A 15 53.79 -10.25 -55.82
CA ALA A 15 53.79 -9.68 -54.46
C ALA A 15 55.11 -9.01 -53.97
N GLY A 16 55.01 -8.18 -52.90
CA GLY A 16 56.13 -7.67 -52.08
C GLY A 16 55.73 -6.49 -51.15
N GLY A 17 56.20 -6.47 -49.88
CA GLY A 17 56.13 -5.31 -48.94
C GLY A 17 57.49 -4.58 -48.82
N PRO A 18 57.82 -3.83 -47.73
CA PRO A 18 57.07 -3.52 -46.50
C PRO A 18 57.22 -2.05 -45.96
N SER A 19 56.78 -1.81 -44.70
CA SER A 19 57.27 -0.84 -43.69
C SER A 19 57.09 0.71 -43.77
N GLY A 20 56.43 1.27 -42.74
CA GLY A 20 57.03 2.29 -41.84
C GLY A 20 56.51 3.76 -41.85
N GLY A 21 56.04 4.27 -40.69
CA GLY A 21 56.07 5.73 -40.39
C GLY A 21 54.94 6.36 -39.54
N GLY A 22 55.24 6.72 -38.28
CA GLY A 22 54.95 8.05 -37.68
C GLY A 22 53.52 8.52 -37.28
N GLU A 23 53.35 8.79 -35.98
CA GLU A 23 52.37 9.67 -35.30
C GLU A 23 52.46 11.19 -35.71
N PRO A 24 51.66 12.17 -35.18
CA PRO A 24 50.65 12.13 -34.10
C PRO A 24 49.30 12.87 -34.35
N HIS A 25 48.39 12.77 -33.36
CA HIS A 25 47.17 13.57 -33.20
C HIS A 25 47.37 15.11 -33.14
N ARG A 26 46.38 15.87 -33.61
CA ARG A 26 46.14 17.27 -33.20
C ARG A 26 44.64 17.55 -32.99
N ARG A 27 44.29 18.32 -31.95
CA ARG A 27 42.91 18.60 -31.47
C ARG A 27 42.29 19.89 -32.05
N ARG A 28 40.97 20.00 -31.84
CA ARG A 28 40.07 21.20 -31.78
C ARG A 28 39.31 21.60 -33.06
N PRO A 29 38.17 22.34 -32.95
CA PRO A 29 37.35 22.66 -31.76
C PRO A 29 35.85 22.26 -31.91
N ALA A 30 35.06 22.51 -30.86
CA ALA A 30 33.59 22.37 -30.87
C ALA A 30 32.88 23.61 -31.44
N ALA A 31 31.64 23.45 -31.92
CA ALA A 31 30.72 24.52 -32.30
C ALA A 31 29.28 24.21 -31.79
N GLN A 32 28.47 25.25 -31.61
CA GLN A 32 27.24 25.25 -30.79
C GLN A 32 26.04 24.52 -31.40
N GLN A 33 25.13 24.06 -30.53
CA GLN A 33 23.74 23.75 -30.86
C GLN A 33 22.86 25.01 -30.73
N PRO A 34 21.83 25.18 -31.58
CA PRO A 34 20.76 26.15 -31.35
C PRO A 34 19.69 25.58 -30.40
N SER A 35 19.04 26.48 -29.65
CA SER A 35 18.01 26.21 -28.65
C SER A 35 16.66 25.79 -29.23
N VAL A 36 15.97 24.86 -28.56
CA VAL A 36 14.57 24.49 -28.85
C VAL A 36 13.63 25.19 -27.87
N GLU A 37 12.59 25.83 -28.38
CA GLU A 37 11.53 26.46 -27.58
C GLU A 37 10.73 25.40 -26.81
N THR A 38 10.42 25.69 -25.54
CA THR A 38 9.64 24.78 -24.69
C THR A 38 8.17 25.19 -24.73
N LEU A 39 7.29 24.32 -25.23
CA LEU A 39 5.84 24.48 -25.03
C LEU A 39 5.48 24.06 -23.60
N ASP A 40 4.82 24.95 -22.87
CA ASP A 40 4.30 24.67 -21.53
C ASP A 40 3.20 23.60 -21.53
N SER A 41 3.23 22.74 -20.51
CA SER A 41 2.31 21.61 -20.33
C SER A 41 1.21 21.96 -19.30
N PRO A 42 -0.07 21.60 -19.52
CA PRO A 42 -1.20 22.14 -18.75
C PRO A 42 -1.40 21.52 -17.35
N THR A 43 -0.36 20.99 -16.71
CA THR A 43 -0.44 20.31 -15.39
C THR A 43 -0.60 21.24 -14.19
N GLY A 44 -0.27 22.53 -14.31
CA GLY A 44 -0.39 23.50 -13.22
C GLY A 44 -1.84 23.83 -12.81
N SER A 45 -2.74 23.92 -13.80
CA SER A 45 -4.14 24.35 -13.60
C SER A 45 -4.95 23.38 -12.72
N HIS A 46 -4.79 22.07 -12.95
CA HIS A 46 -5.49 21.02 -12.21
C HIS A 46 -5.04 20.93 -10.75
N VAL A 47 -3.75 21.15 -10.47
CA VAL A 47 -3.22 21.15 -9.09
C VAL A 47 -3.74 22.36 -8.31
N GLU A 48 -3.82 23.53 -8.92
CA GLU A 48 -4.29 24.75 -8.25
C GLU A 48 -5.81 24.70 -8.00
N TRP A 49 -6.58 24.14 -8.92
CA TRP A 49 -8.01 23.89 -8.73
C TRP A 49 -8.28 22.97 -7.52
N CYS A 50 -7.52 21.88 -7.38
CA CYS A 50 -7.63 20.99 -6.22
C CYS A 50 -7.31 21.68 -4.89
N LYS A 51 -6.31 22.58 -4.84
CA LYS A 51 -6.01 23.38 -3.63
C LYS A 51 -7.17 24.31 -3.26
N GLN A 52 -7.75 24.99 -4.25
CA GLN A 52 -8.88 25.90 -4.04
C GLN A 52 -10.11 25.16 -3.51
N LEU A 53 -10.39 23.95 -4.01
CA LEU A 53 -11.49 23.11 -3.53
C LEU A 53 -11.33 22.69 -2.05
N ILE A 54 -10.10 22.35 -1.63
CA ILE A 54 -9.77 22.02 -0.23
C ILE A 54 -9.92 23.26 0.67
N ALA A 55 -9.41 24.41 0.25
CA ALA A 55 -9.50 25.67 1.01
C ALA A 55 -10.96 26.16 1.18
N ALA A 56 -11.78 26.03 0.14
CA ALA A 56 -13.20 26.35 0.18
C ALA A 56 -13.97 25.41 1.14
N THR A 57 -13.64 24.11 1.13
CA THR A 57 -14.24 23.13 2.04
C THR A 57 -13.96 23.48 3.51
N ILE A 58 -12.71 23.80 3.86
CA ILE A 58 -12.32 24.18 5.23
C ILE A 58 -13.01 25.49 5.65
N SER A 59 -13.09 26.49 4.76
CA SER A 59 -13.74 27.77 5.05
C SER A 59 -15.25 27.62 5.29
N SER A 60 -15.91 26.65 4.63
CA SER A 60 -17.35 26.41 4.81
C SER A 60 -17.74 25.82 6.17
N GLN A 61 -16.80 25.20 6.90
CA GLN A 61 -17.06 24.57 8.20
C GLN A 61 -16.83 25.49 9.41
N ILE A 62 -16.37 26.73 9.18
CA ILE A 62 -16.06 27.71 10.24
C ILE A 62 -16.79 29.02 9.96
N SER A 63 -18.13 28.97 9.95
CA SER A 63 -18.97 30.17 9.97
C SER A 63 -20.13 30.02 10.95
N GLY A 64 -19.94 30.63 12.13
CA GLY A 64 -20.92 30.69 13.22
C GLY A 64 -20.34 31.51 14.37
N PRO A 65 -20.85 32.71 14.66
CA PRO A 65 -20.27 33.57 15.68
C PRO A 65 -20.65 33.09 17.08
N VAL A 66 -19.65 32.69 17.88
CA VAL A 66 -19.84 32.44 19.32
C VAL A 66 -19.39 33.69 20.08
N THR A 67 -20.34 34.40 20.68
CA THR A 67 -20.12 35.65 21.42
C THR A 67 -19.38 35.40 22.74
N SER A 68 -18.30 36.14 22.96
CA SER A 68 -17.39 35.99 24.10
C SER A 68 -17.86 36.72 25.36
N GLU A 69 -18.90 36.22 26.04
CA GLU A 69 -19.33 36.78 27.35
C GLU A 69 -19.48 35.78 28.52
N ASN A 70 -19.58 34.47 28.27
CA ASN A 70 -19.86 33.50 29.35
C ASN A 70 -18.64 32.82 30.02
N VAL A 71 -17.41 33.05 29.55
CA VAL A 71 -16.20 32.33 30.04
C VAL A 71 -15.71 32.82 31.43
N SER A 72 -16.22 33.94 31.93
CA SER A 72 -15.65 34.61 33.12
C SER A 72 -16.25 34.23 34.48
N ARG A 73 -17.30 33.39 34.56
CA ARG A 73 -18.00 33.13 35.84
C ARG A 73 -17.53 31.93 36.66
N ASP A 74 -16.89 30.93 36.04
CA ASP A 74 -16.57 29.66 36.72
C ASP A 74 -15.18 29.63 37.39
N TYR A 75 -14.37 30.69 37.27
CA TYR A 75 -13.04 30.79 37.89
C TYR A 75 -13.05 31.19 39.39
N LYS A 76 -14.22 31.20 40.06
CA LYS A 76 -14.34 31.46 41.50
C LYS A 76 -15.38 30.58 42.19
N ALA A 77 -15.12 29.28 42.25
CA ALA A 77 -15.68 28.39 43.27
C ALA A 77 -14.66 27.31 43.66
N LEU A 78 -14.74 26.81 44.90
CA LEU A 78 -14.02 25.63 45.41
C LEU A 78 -12.49 25.78 45.61
N ARG A 79 -12.10 26.76 46.45
CA ARG A 79 -11.40 26.32 47.67
C ARG A 79 -12.49 25.79 48.60
N ASP A 80 -12.57 24.47 48.78
CA ASP A 80 -13.02 23.85 50.03
C ASP A 80 -12.89 22.32 50.00
N GLY A 81 -12.45 21.77 51.14
CA GLY A 81 -12.82 20.44 51.63
C GLY A 81 -12.49 19.20 50.80
N ASN A 82 -11.47 18.46 51.24
CA ASN A 82 -11.30 17.00 51.11
C ASN A 82 -12.46 16.24 50.45
N LYS A 83 -12.37 16.04 49.13
CA LYS A 83 -12.97 14.88 48.47
C LYS A 83 -11.87 14.10 47.78
N LEU A 84 -11.62 12.90 48.29
CA LEU A 84 -10.77 11.91 47.64
C LEU A 84 -11.36 11.66 46.24
N ALA A 85 -10.68 12.12 45.20
CA ALA A 85 -11.14 11.92 43.84
C ALA A 85 -11.18 10.42 43.56
N GLN A 86 -12.39 9.86 43.41
CA GLN A 86 -12.55 8.52 42.87
C GLN A 86 -11.94 8.54 41.47
N MET A 87 -10.85 7.79 41.29
CA MET A 87 -10.23 7.62 39.98
C MET A 87 -11.27 6.96 39.08
N GLU A 88 -11.71 7.68 38.04
CA GLU A 88 -12.66 7.17 37.06
C GLU A 88 -11.95 6.09 36.23
N GLU A 89 -12.13 4.83 36.64
CA GLU A 89 -11.48 3.66 36.04
C GLU A 89 -11.68 3.66 34.53
N ALA A 90 -10.61 3.37 33.78
CA ALA A 90 -10.59 3.57 32.34
C ALA A 90 -11.77 2.85 31.66
N PRO A 91 -12.59 3.52 30.82
CA PRO A 91 -13.75 2.90 30.22
C PRO A 91 -13.31 1.73 29.34
N LEU A 92 -13.70 0.52 29.72
CA LEU A 92 -13.31 -0.74 29.07
C LEU A 92 -14.36 -1.13 28.02
N PHE A 93 -13.89 -1.57 26.85
CA PHE A 93 -14.76 -2.25 25.89
C PHE A 93 -15.25 -3.60 26.47
N PRO A 94 -16.37 -4.16 25.98
CA PRO A 94 -16.80 -5.49 26.40
C PRO A 94 -15.70 -6.56 26.18
N ARG A 95 -15.24 -7.14 27.31
CA ARG A 95 -14.10 -8.08 27.43
C ARG A 95 -12.69 -7.50 27.25
N GLU A 96 -12.54 -6.18 27.18
CA GLU A 96 -11.24 -5.56 27.48
C GLU A 96 -10.93 -5.76 28.96
N SER A 97 -9.67 -6.04 29.28
CA SER A 97 -9.23 -6.24 30.67
C SER A 97 -7.89 -5.60 30.94
N ILE A 98 -7.80 -4.95 32.11
CA ILE A 98 -6.59 -4.30 32.61
C ILE A 98 -5.53 -5.37 32.91
N LYS A 99 -4.29 -5.12 32.47
CA LYS A 99 -3.13 -6.00 32.61
C LYS A 99 -2.05 -5.42 33.52
N ALA A 100 -1.87 -4.10 33.45
CA ALA A 100 -1.03 -3.34 34.37
C ALA A 100 -1.65 -1.96 34.64
N VAL A 101 -1.49 -1.48 35.87
CA VAL A 101 -1.77 -0.11 36.28
C VAL A 101 -0.54 0.39 37.02
N VAL A 102 0.05 1.48 36.57
CA VAL A 102 1.23 2.08 37.20
C VAL A 102 0.98 3.56 37.45
N LYS A 103 1.12 3.96 38.71
CA LYS A 103 0.98 5.34 39.16
C LYS A 103 2.29 6.11 38.97
N ASP A 104 2.21 7.43 39.05
CA ASP A 104 3.37 8.34 39.01
C ASP A 104 4.23 8.20 37.74
N VAL A 105 3.59 7.86 36.62
CA VAL A 105 4.20 7.85 35.28
C VAL A 105 4.08 9.23 34.67
N MET A 106 5.22 9.76 34.22
CA MET A 106 5.36 11.04 33.56
C MET A 106 5.30 10.86 32.03
N TYR A 107 4.25 11.38 31.39
CA TYR A 107 4.19 11.49 29.93
C TYR A 107 4.85 12.79 29.47
N ILE A 108 5.94 12.66 28.72
CA ILE A 108 6.71 13.79 28.17
C ILE A 108 6.08 14.21 26.85
N ARG A 109 5.25 15.27 26.89
CA ARG A 109 4.58 15.82 25.70
C ARG A 109 5.53 16.72 24.92
N PRO A 110 5.75 16.51 23.61
CA PRO A 110 6.70 17.29 22.82
C PRO A 110 6.49 18.81 22.84
N PHE A 111 5.25 19.29 22.99
CA PHE A 111 4.88 20.70 22.83
C PHE A 111 4.33 21.37 24.09
N MET A 112 4.13 20.61 25.18
CA MET A 112 3.41 21.11 26.37
C MET A 112 4.10 20.74 27.69
N GLY A 113 5.31 20.18 27.64
CA GLY A 113 6.03 19.70 28.81
C GLY A 113 5.40 18.46 29.46
N ALA A 114 6.07 17.98 30.51
CA ALA A 114 5.72 16.78 31.24
C ALA A 114 4.36 16.85 31.96
N VAL A 115 3.70 15.69 32.08
CA VAL A 115 2.50 15.48 32.90
C VAL A 115 2.63 14.15 33.64
N SER A 116 2.54 14.18 34.97
CA SER A 116 2.44 12.98 35.79
C SER A 116 1.01 12.42 35.79
N GLY A 117 0.88 11.11 35.96
CA GLY A 117 -0.40 10.43 35.83
C GLY A 117 -0.35 8.93 36.10
N THR A 118 -1.48 8.26 35.88
CA THR A 118 -1.57 6.80 35.93
C THR A 118 -1.54 6.23 34.51
N LEU A 119 -0.62 5.30 34.26
CA LEU A 119 -0.53 4.49 33.05
C LEU A 119 -1.34 3.20 33.24
N THR A 120 -2.36 3.01 32.41
CA THR A 120 -3.15 1.78 32.34
C THR A 120 -2.87 1.06 31.02
N VAL A 121 -2.48 -0.22 31.10
CA VAL A 121 -2.27 -1.11 29.95
C VAL A 121 -3.35 -2.20 29.99
N THR A 122 -4.09 -2.36 28.89
CA THR A 122 -5.09 -3.42 28.70
C THR A 122 -4.61 -4.42 27.63
N ASP A 123 -5.42 -5.44 27.34
CA ASP A 123 -5.24 -6.31 26.15
C ASP A 123 -5.65 -5.64 24.81
N PHE A 124 -6.00 -4.35 24.82
CA PHE A 124 -6.35 -3.59 23.61
C PHE A 124 -5.60 -2.26 23.46
N LYS A 125 -5.43 -1.50 24.54
CA LYS A 125 -4.95 -0.11 24.50
C LYS A 125 -4.06 0.25 25.67
N ILE A 126 -3.42 1.41 25.53
CA ILE A 126 -2.63 2.06 26.57
C ILE A 126 -3.29 3.42 26.82
N ARG A 127 -3.56 3.75 28.09
CA ARG A 127 -4.12 5.05 28.52
C ARG A 127 -3.18 5.69 29.54
N VAL A 128 -2.97 7.00 29.43
CA VAL A 128 -2.35 7.81 30.48
C VAL A 128 -3.38 8.80 30.98
N GLU A 129 -3.71 8.72 32.26
CA GLU A 129 -4.66 9.62 32.94
C GLU A 129 -3.89 10.68 33.72
N LYS A 130 -4.11 11.95 33.39
CA LYS A 130 -3.41 13.09 34.00
C LYS A 130 -3.79 13.26 35.47
N ILE A 131 -2.78 13.28 36.35
CA ILE A 131 -2.93 13.63 37.77
C ILE A 131 -1.94 14.76 38.07
N GLY A 132 -2.41 16.00 37.94
CA GLY A 132 -1.63 17.21 38.21
C GLY A 132 -0.61 17.59 37.12
N ALA A 133 0.31 18.48 37.50
CA ALA A 133 1.50 18.84 36.73
C ALA A 133 2.68 18.87 37.70
N GLN A 134 3.83 18.34 37.30
CA GLN A 134 5.05 18.34 38.10
C GLN A 134 6.20 18.91 37.27
N SER A 135 7.13 19.58 37.97
CA SER A 135 8.42 19.96 37.41
C SER A 135 9.29 18.72 37.16
N HIS A 136 10.21 18.85 36.20
CA HIS A 136 11.19 17.83 35.85
C HIS A 136 12.01 17.40 37.08
N GLU A 137 12.15 16.10 37.33
CA GLU A 137 13.12 15.55 38.29
C GLU A 137 14.19 14.79 37.50
N ASP A 138 15.47 15.10 37.72
CA ASP A 138 16.58 14.72 36.82
C ASP A 138 17.07 13.27 36.92
N ASN A 139 16.27 12.36 37.50
CA ASN A 139 16.65 10.96 37.72
C ASN A 139 15.56 9.96 37.26
N SER A 140 15.00 10.21 36.08
CA SER A 140 13.90 9.41 35.51
C SER A 140 14.41 8.38 34.48
N CYS A 141 14.00 7.12 34.66
CA CYS A 141 14.12 6.08 33.63
C CYS A 141 12.84 6.04 32.79
N GLY A 142 12.86 5.54 31.55
CA GLY A 142 11.69 5.63 30.68
C GLY A 142 11.66 4.67 29.49
N ILE A 143 10.50 4.67 28.82
CA ILE A 143 10.18 3.88 27.62
C ILE A 143 9.72 4.85 26.53
N GLU A 144 10.25 4.70 25.31
CA GLU A 144 9.73 5.35 24.11
C GLU A 144 8.94 4.32 23.29
N ILE A 145 7.68 4.64 22.99
CA ILE A 145 6.79 3.82 22.16
C ILE A 145 6.65 4.51 20.81
N VAL A 146 7.19 3.89 19.75
CA VAL A 146 7.04 4.35 18.37
C VAL A 146 5.73 3.81 17.80
N CYS A 147 4.79 4.69 17.47
CA CYS A 147 3.46 4.32 17.01
C CYS A 147 3.35 4.38 15.47
N LYS A 148 2.46 3.56 14.90
CA LYS A 148 2.20 3.51 13.46
C LYS A 148 1.43 4.72 12.91
N ASP A 149 0.98 5.61 13.79
CA ASP A 149 0.22 6.83 13.49
C ASP A 149 1.12 8.08 13.46
N MET A 150 2.42 7.89 13.21
CA MET A 150 3.44 8.95 13.11
C MET A 150 3.71 9.70 14.43
N ARG A 151 3.42 9.07 15.58
CA ARG A 151 3.67 9.62 16.91
C ARG A 151 4.66 8.76 17.70
N ASN A 152 5.46 9.41 18.55
CA ASN A 152 6.28 8.74 19.56
C ASN A 152 5.79 9.16 20.95
N LEU A 153 5.50 8.18 21.80
CA LEU A 153 5.07 8.42 23.18
C LEU A 153 6.26 8.16 24.11
N ARG A 154 6.70 9.20 24.84
CA ARG A 154 7.80 9.11 25.82
C ARG A 154 7.22 9.07 27.23
N LEU A 155 7.38 7.94 27.89
CA LEU A 155 6.96 7.71 29.27
C LEU A 155 8.20 7.64 30.15
N ALA A 156 8.20 8.35 31.27
CA ALA A 156 9.26 8.33 32.26
C ALA A 156 8.66 8.00 33.64
N TYR A 157 9.45 7.39 34.52
CA TYR A 157 9.01 6.93 35.84
C TYR A 157 10.20 6.92 36.82
N LYS A 158 9.89 6.96 38.12
CA LYS A 158 10.91 6.97 39.19
C LYS A 158 11.69 5.65 39.24
N GLN A 159 12.94 5.72 39.68
CA GLN A 159 13.91 4.63 39.62
C GLN A 159 13.73 3.59 40.75
N GLU A 160 12.58 2.93 40.80
CA GLU A 160 12.37 1.73 41.62
C GLU A 160 12.32 0.48 40.71
N GLU A 161 13.32 -0.41 40.83
CA GLU A 161 13.61 -1.43 39.81
C GLU A 161 12.45 -2.39 39.52
N GLN A 162 11.66 -2.74 40.54
CA GLN A 162 10.54 -3.69 40.43
C GLN A 162 9.39 -3.16 39.55
N SER A 163 9.25 -1.85 39.39
CA SER A 163 8.21 -1.25 38.53
C SER A 163 8.55 -1.29 37.03
N LYS A 164 9.86 -1.28 36.70
CA LYS A 164 10.34 -1.11 35.31
C LYS A 164 10.03 -2.32 34.43
N LEU A 165 10.39 -3.52 34.93
CA LEU A 165 10.23 -4.79 34.22
C LEU A 165 8.75 -5.05 33.90
N GLY A 166 7.87 -4.92 34.90
CA GLY A 166 6.44 -5.17 34.74
C GLY A 166 5.76 -4.33 33.67
N ILE A 167 6.12 -3.04 33.50
CA ILE A 167 5.56 -2.19 32.44
C ILE A 167 6.02 -2.68 31.07
N PHE A 168 7.33 -2.82 30.88
CA PHE A 168 7.90 -3.15 29.58
C PHE A 168 7.48 -4.55 29.12
N GLU A 169 7.42 -5.52 30.04
CA GLU A 169 6.94 -6.87 29.79
C GLU A 169 5.45 -6.88 29.40
N ASN A 170 4.57 -6.20 30.17
CA ASN A 170 3.14 -6.15 29.83
C ASN A 170 2.89 -5.42 28.50
N LEU A 171 3.59 -4.32 28.24
CA LEU A 171 3.52 -3.60 26.97
C LEU A 171 3.96 -4.49 25.81
N THR A 172 5.12 -5.14 25.91
CA THR A 172 5.65 -6.01 24.85
C THR A 172 4.73 -7.21 24.60
N LYS A 173 4.20 -7.82 25.67
CA LYS A 173 3.29 -8.97 25.61
C LYS A 173 1.97 -8.63 24.91
N HIS A 174 1.38 -7.49 25.23
CA HIS A 174 0.04 -7.13 24.76
C HIS A 174 0.01 -6.24 23.52
N ALA A 175 1.08 -5.50 23.20
CA ALA A 175 1.23 -4.81 21.92
C ALA A 175 1.61 -5.77 20.77
N PHE A 176 2.28 -6.88 21.08
CA PHE A 176 2.71 -7.90 20.10
C PHE A 176 2.13 -9.29 20.42
N PRO A 177 0.79 -9.45 20.47
CA PRO A 177 0.16 -10.68 20.96
C PRO A 177 0.57 -11.92 20.15
N LEU A 178 0.63 -11.81 18.82
CA LEU A 178 1.02 -12.92 17.94
C LEU A 178 2.46 -13.41 18.21
N SER A 179 3.39 -12.50 18.48
CA SER A 179 4.78 -12.83 18.85
C SER A 179 4.89 -13.49 20.23
N ASN A 180 3.84 -13.38 21.06
CA ASN A 180 3.76 -13.91 22.42
C ASN A 180 2.77 -15.09 22.53
N GLY A 181 2.37 -15.70 21.41
CA GLY A 181 1.44 -16.84 21.38
C GLY A 181 0.00 -16.50 21.79
N GLN A 182 -0.38 -15.22 21.74
CA GLN A 182 -1.72 -14.73 22.10
C GLN A 182 -2.55 -14.38 20.86
N ALA A 183 -3.87 -14.49 20.99
CA ALA A 183 -4.80 -14.01 19.97
C ALA A 183 -4.86 -12.47 19.92
N LEU A 184 -5.16 -11.91 18.75
CA LEU A 184 -5.47 -10.48 18.59
C LEU A 184 -6.75 -10.12 19.36
N PHE A 185 -6.83 -8.89 19.88
CA PHE A 185 -8.02 -8.40 20.61
C PHE A 185 -9.34 -8.54 19.83
N ALA A 186 -9.29 -8.51 18.49
CA ALA A 186 -10.45 -8.72 17.62
C ALA A 186 -11.22 -10.04 17.90
N PHE A 187 -10.55 -11.09 18.40
CA PHE A 187 -11.22 -12.35 18.79
C PHE A 187 -11.88 -12.27 20.18
N ASN A 188 -11.37 -11.41 21.06
CA ASN A 188 -11.87 -11.20 22.42
C ASN A 188 -13.03 -10.20 22.46
N HIS A 189 -12.99 -9.16 21.63
CA HIS A 189 -14.02 -8.13 21.52
C HIS A 189 -15.43 -8.72 21.30
N LYS A 190 -16.42 -8.22 22.05
CA LYS A 190 -17.84 -8.66 22.00
C LYS A 190 -18.86 -7.52 21.95
N GLU A 191 -18.46 -6.33 21.51
CA GLU A 191 -19.41 -5.26 21.25
C GLU A 191 -20.40 -5.68 20.13
N LYS A 192 -21.63 -5.21 20.22
CA LYS A 192 -22.71 -5.55 19.29
C LYS A 192 -23.16 -4.30 18.56
N PHE A 193 -23.08 -4.34 17.25
CA PHE A 193 -23.56 -3.29 16.36
C PHE A 193 -24.88 -3.75 15.68
N PRO A 194 -25.81 -2.83 15.37
CA PRO A 194 -27.08 -3.18 14.73
C PRO A 194 -26.90 -3.72 13.30
N ILE A 195 -25.78 -3.37 12.63
CA ILE A 195 -25.43 -3.80 11.28
C ILE A 195 -24.32 -4.83 11.35
N ASN A 196 -24.51 -5.98 10.69
CA ASN A 196 -23.46 -6.99 10.55
C ASN A 196 -22.54 -6.64 9.37
N GLY A 197 -21.40 -6.02 9.65
CA GLY A 197 -20.40 -5.63 8.65
C GLY A 197 -19.96 -6.76 7.71
N TRP A 198 -19.94 -8.02 8.18
CA TRP A 198 -19.58 -9.19 7.37
C TRP A 198 -20.60 -9.56 6.29
N LYS A 199 -21.76 -8.88 6.26
CA LYS A 199 -22.83 -9.09 5.25
C LYS A 199 -23.00 -7.90 4.29
N VAL A 200 -22.17 -6.86 4.40
CA VAL A 200 -22.23 -5.67 3.54
C VAL A 200 -21.81 -5.98 2.10
N TYR A 201 -20.84 -6.89 1.91
CA TYR A 201 -20.33 -7.27 0.60
C TYR A 201 -20.76 -8.70 0.23
N ASP A 202 -21.49 -8.83 -0.88
CA ASP A 202 -21.73 -10.09 -1.57
C ASP A 202 -21.17 -10.00 -3.00
N PRO A 203 -20.18 -10.83 -3.38
CA PRO A 203 -19.54 -10.75 -4.70
C PRO A 203 -20.53 -10.90 -5.86
N VAL A 204 -21.51 -11.80 -5.73
CA VAL A 204 -22.47 -12.08 -6.81
C VAL A 204 -23.40 -10.89 -7.02
N SER A 205 -23.84 -10.24 -5.95
CA SER A 205 -24.67 -9.04 -6.01
C SER A 205 -23.92 -7.84 -6.60
N GLU A 206 -22.63 -7.66 -6.29
CA GLU A 206 -21.81 -6.62 -6.92
C GLU A 206 -21.61 -6.89 -8.42
N TYR A 207 -21.31 -8.12 -8.84
CA TYR A 207 -21.23 -8.45 -10.26
C TYR A 207 -22.57 -8.24 -10.98
N LYS A 208 -23.71 -8.61 -10.37
CA LYS A 208 -25.05 -8.32 -10.91
C LYS A 208 -25.33 -6.81 -11.04
N ARG A 209 -24.86 -5.99 -10.08
CA ARG A 209 -24.96 -4.52 -10.15
C ARG A 209 -24.18 -3.94 -11.34
N GLN A 210 -23.16 -4.65 -11.82
CA GLN A 210 -22.40 -4.32 -13.03
C GLN A 210 -22.98 -4.94 -14.32
N GLY A 211 -24.12 -5.63 -14.27
CA GLY A 211 -24.73 -6.29 -15.43
C GLY A 211 -24.16 -7.69 -15.76
N LEU A 212 -23.50 -8.35 -14.80
CA LEU A 212 -22.84 -9.64 -15.01
C LEU A 212 -23.61 -10.81 -14.36
N PRO A 213 -23.55 -12.03 -14.93
CA PRO A 213 -22.86 -12.41 -16.16
C PRO A 213 -23.60 -11.89 -17.42
N ASN A 214 -22.87 -11.79 -18.53
CA ASN A 214 -23.40 -11.52 -19.86
C ASN A 214 -22.77 -12.48 -20.89
N ASP A 215 -23.03 -12.29 -22.17
CA ASP A 215 -22.52 -13.18 -23.23
C ASP A 215 -20.97 -13.24 -23.24
N SER A 216 -20.31 -12.10 -23.03
CA SER A 216 -18.85 -11.97 -23.02
C SER A 216 -18.19 -12.45 -21.72
N TRP A 217 -18.87 -12.38 -20.57
CA TRP A 217 -18.26 -12.58 -19.24
C TRP A 217 -19.08 -13.49 -18.31
N LYS A 218 -18.43 -14.55 -17.80
CA LYS A 218 -19.01 -15.52 -16.86
C LYS A 218 -18.54 -15.32 -15.42
N ILE A 219 -19.46 -15.44 -14.46
CA ILE A 219 -19.12 -15.59 -13.04
C ILE A 219 -18.64 -17.03 -12.82
N SER A 220 -17.37 -17.20 -12.48
CA SER A 220 -16.71 -18.50 -12.28
C SER A 220 -16.51 -18.84 -10.81
N LYS A 221 -16.65 -20.14 -10.49
CA LYS A 221 -16.34 -20.76 -9.20
C LYS A 221 -15.05 -21.59 -9.23
N VAL A 222 -14.25 -21.48 -10.29
CA VAL A 222 -13.00 -22.25 -10.47
C VAL A 222 -12.00 -22.05 -9.31
N ASN A 223 -12.02 -20.89 -8.66
CA ASN A 223 -11.21 -20.60 -7.49
C ASN A 223 -11.91 -20.85 -6.14
N SER A 224 -13.04 -21.56 -6.11
CA SER A 224 -13.84 -21.75 -4.88
C SER A 224 -13.09 -22.41 -3.73
N ASN A 225 -12.14 -23.29 -4.06
CA ASN A 225 -11.25 -23.98 -3.12
C ASN A 225 -9.87 -23.30 -3.00
N TYR A 226 -9.67 -22.14 -3.62
CA TYR A 226 -8.41 -21.37 -3.64
C TYR A 226 -7.20 -22.07 -4.32
N GLU A 227 -7.43 -23.17 -5.05
CA GLU A 227 -6.40 -23.96 -5.73
C GLU A 227 -5.71 -23.20 -6.90
N PRO A 228 -6.41 -22.59 -7.89
CA PRO A 228 -5.75 -21.78 -8.93
C PRO A 228 -4.98 -20.55 -8.39
N CYS A 229 -5.50 -19.90 -7.35
CA CYS A 229 -4.85 -18.76 -6.71
C CYS A 229 -5.34 -18.56 -5.26
N ASP A 230 -4.46 -18.86 -4.32
CA ASP A 230 -4.63 -18.78 -2.86
C ASP A 230 -5.04 -17.38 -2.34
N THR A 231 -4.70 -16.35 -3.09
CA THR A 231 -4.83 -14.94 -2.71
C THR A 231 -5.84 -14.17 -3.57
N TYR A 232 -6.63 -14.89 -4.37
CA TYR A 232 -7.81 -14.38 -5.08
C TYR A 232 -9.11 -14.78 -4.36
N PRO A 233 -10.23 -14.05 -4.58
CA PRO A 233 -11.51 -14.45 -4.02
C PRO A 233 -11.99 -15.79 -4.62
N ALA A 234 -12.87 -16.48 -3.88
CA ALA A 234 -13.50 -17.73 -4.31
C ALA A 234 -14.38 -17.60 -5.57
N ILE A 235 -14.85 -16.39 -5.86
CA ILE A 235 -15.70 -16.05 -7.01
C ILE A 235 -14.96 -14.98 -7.82
N ILE A 236 -14.72 -15.28 -9.10
CA ILE A 236 -14.01 -14.41 -10.05
C ILE A 236 -14.77 -14.35 -11.37
N VAL A 237 -14.67 -13.24 -12.09
CA VAL A 237 -15.28 -13.08 -13.42
C VAL A 237 -14.20 -13.16 -14.51
N LEU A 238 -14.46 -14.02 -15.50
CA LEU A 238 -13.57 -14.39 -16.60
C LEU A 238 -14.32 -14.28 -17.94
N PRO A 239 -13.63 -14.10 -19.08
CA PRO A 239 -14.28 -14.15 -20.39
C PRO A 239 -14.92 -15.51 -20.62
N THR A 240 -16.12 -15.54 -21.22
CA THR A 240 -16.92 -16.76 -21.41
C THR A 240 -16.15 -17.82 -22.22
N SER A 241 -15.38 -17.38 -23.22
CA SER A 241 -14.58 -18.20 -24.15
C SER A 241 -13.33 -18.86 -23.55
N VAL A 242 -12.89 -18.48 -22.35
CA VAL A 242 -11.73 -19.08 -21.67
C VAL A 242 -12.04 -20.53 -21.24
N LYS A 243 -11.12 -21.44 -21.54
CA LYS A 243 -11.13 -22.85 -21.13
C LYS A 243 -10.27 -23.07 -19.88
N ASP A 244 -10.63 -24.05 -19.06
CA ASP A 244 -9.95 -24.33 -17.78
C ASP A 244 -8.49 -24.82 -17.97
N ASP A 245 -8.21 -25.55 -19.05
CA ASP A 245 -6.84 -25.95 -19.45
C ASP A 245 -5.96 -24.74 -19.79
N ASP A 246 -6.52 -23.74 -20.48
CA ASP A 246 -5.82 -22.50 -20.81
C ASP A 246 -5.59 -21.70 -19.52
N LEU A 247 -6.64 -21.53 -18.70
CA LEU A 247 -6.60 -20.83 -17.41
C LEU A 247 -5.48 -21.36 -16.49
N SER A 248 -5.31 -22.68 -16.42
CA SER A 248 -4.30 -23.33 -15.57
C SER A 248 -2.87 -22.96 -16.00
N LYS A 249 -2.62 -22.86 -17.31
CA LYS A 249 -1.33 -22.42 -17.87
C LYS A 249 -1.10 -20.92 -17.70
N VAL A 250 -2.16 -20.12 -17.83
CA VAL A 250 -2.12 -18.68 -17.54
C VAL A 250 -1.78 -18.42 -16.07
N ALA A 251 -2.37 -19.19 -15.15
CA ALA A 251 -2.04 -19.14 -13.73
C ALA A 251 -0.57 -19.49 -13.48
N ALA A 252 -0.05 -20.56 -14.10
CA ALA A 252 1.35 -20.95 -14.01
C ALA A 252 2.33 -19.90 -14.59
N PHE A 253 1.89 -19.03 -15.50
CA PHE A 253 2.71 -17.96 -16.08
C PHE A 253 2.55 -16.58 -15.40
N ARG A 254 1.60 -16.45 -14.47
CA ARG A 254 1.34 -15.22 -13.70
C ARG A 254 1.86 -15.37 -12.28
N ALA A 255 2.58 -14.38 -11.76
CA ALA A 255 3.14 -14.46 -10.41
C ALA A 255 2.04 -14.74 -9.36
N LYS A 256 2.19 -15.85 -8.62
CA LYS A 256 1.22 -16.37 -7.63
C LYS A 256 -0.15 -16.78 -8.20
N GLY A 257 -0.24 -17.24 -9.45
CA GLY A 257 -1.51 -17.69 -10.05
C GLY A 257 -2.50 -16.57 -10.37
N ARG A 258 -2.10 -15.30 -10.24
CA ARG A 258 -2.99 -14.12 -10.33
C ARG A 258 -3.28 -13.72 -11.78
N VAL A 259 -4.08 -14.55 -12.45
CA VAL A 259 -4.58 -14.37 -13.81
C VAL A 259 -5.37 -13.06 -13.99
N PRO A 260 -5.53 -12.54 -15.21
CA PRO A 260 -6.39 -11.38 -15.45
C PRO A 260 -7.86 -11.67 -15.14
N VAL A 261 -8.40 -11.01 -14.11
CA VAL A 261 -9.82 -11.11 -13.70
C VAL A 261 -10.51 -9.75 -13.78
N LEU A 262 -11.79 -9.74 -14.13
CA LEU A 262 -12.59 -8.52 -14.21
C LEU A 262 -12.77 -7.91 -12.81
N SER A 263 -12.56 -6.60 -12.73
CA SER A 263 -12.84 -5.76 -11.55
C SER A 263 -14.00 -4.80 -11.78
N TRP A 264 -14.14 -4.30 -13.02
CA TRP A 264 -15.21 -3.39 -13.42
C TRP A 264 -15.49 -3.49 -14.92
N ILE A 265 -16.73 -3.21 -15.33
CA ILE A 265 -17.17 -3.08 -16.72
C ILE A 265 -18.02 -1.81 -16.90
N HIS A 266 -17.81 -1.08 -18.00
CA HIS A 266 -18.60 0.08 -18.37
C HIS A 266 -19.99 -0.35 -18.89
N PRO A 267 -21.10 0.22 -18.41
CA PRO A 267 -22.45 -0.27 -18.74
C PRO A 267 -22.83 -0.12 -20.22
N GLU A 268 -22.32 0.91 -20.92
CA GLU A 268 -22.66 1.18 -22.34
C GLU A 268 -21.61 0.71 -23.35
N SER A 269 -20.31 0.98 -23.12
CA SER A 269 -19.22 0.64 -24.04
C SER A 269 -18.58 -0.73 -23.80
N GLU A 270 -19.04 -1.46 -22.77
CA GLU A 270 -18.52 -2.76 -22.32
C GLU A 270 -17.00 -2.78 -22.03
N ALA A 271 -16.35 -1.62 -21.97
CA ALA A 271 -14.93 -1.51 -21.67
C ALA A 271 -14.64 -1.96 -20.24
N THR A 272 -13.73 -2.92 -20.08
CA THR A 272 -13.44 -3.55 -18.79
C THR A 272 -12.12 -3.11 -18.17
N ILE A 273 -12.11 -2.97 -16.84
CA ILE A 273 -10.89 -2.94 -16.04
C ILE A 273 -10.65 -4.35 -15.50
N THR A 274 -9.61 -5.01 -16.00
CA THR A 274 -9.12 -6.30 -15.46
C THR A 274 -7.84 -6.10 -14.65
N ARG A 275 -7.63 -6.93 -13.62
CA ARG A 275 -6.42 -6.91 -12.77
C ARG A 275 -5.73 -8.27 -12.78
N CYS A 276 -4.40 -8.27 -12.72
CA CYS A 276 -3.54 -9.45 -12.74
C CYS A 276 -2.25 -9.17 -11.94
N SER A 277 -1.36 -10.16 -11.84
CA SER A 277 0.05 -9.93 -11.52
C SER A 277 0.91 -9.83 -12.78
N GLN A 278 2.17 -9.42 -12.57
CA GLN A 278 3.24 -9.50 -13.56
C GLN A 278 3.43 -10.92 -14.13
N LEU A 279 3.93 -10.98 -15.37
CA LEU A 279 4.30 -12.20 -16.07
C LEU A 279 5.59 -12.83 -15.51
N LEU A 280 5.71 -14.15 -15.67
CA LEU A 280 6.90 -14.93 -15.32
C LEU A 280 7.84 -15.15 -16.52
N VAL A 281 8.07 -14.10 -17.34
CA VAL A 281 8.94 -14.14 -18.53
C VAL A 281 10.36 -14.65 -18.23
N GLY A 282 10.93 -14.24 -17.10
CA GLY A 282 12.32 -14.53 -16.73
C GLY A 282 13.36 -13.96 -17.71
N PRO A 283 14.66 -14.24 -17.48
CA PRO A 283 15.75 -13.62 -18.24
C PRO A 283 15.84 -14.05 -19.72
N ASN A 284 15.10 -15.10 -20.10
CA ASN A 284 15.07 -15.65 -21.47
C ASN A 284 13.87 -15.13 -22.29
N ASP A 285 13.17 -14.10 -21.82
CA ASP A 285 11.97 -13.53 -22.46
C ASP A 285 10.94 -14.60 -22.87
N LYS A 286 10.62 -15.50 -21.92
CA LYS A 286 9.66 -16.59 -22.17
C LYS A 286 8.29 -15.99 -22.49
N ARG A 287 7.62 -16.57 -23.49
CA ARG A 287 6.25 -16.23 -23.88
C ARG A 287 5.28 -17.36 -23.56
N CYS A 288 4.03 -17.04 -23.26
CA CYS A 288 2.95 -17.99 -23.02
C CYS A 288 1.82 -17.73 -24.02
N LYS A 289 1.62 -18.67 -24.95
CA LYS A 289 0.58 -18.55 -25.99
C LYS A 289 -0.82 -18.48 -25.38
N GLU A 290 -1.02 -19.17 -24.27
CA GLU A 290 -2.28 -19.21 -23.54
C GLU A 290 -2.57 -17.88 -22.81
N ASP A 291 -1.56 -17.18 -22.26
CA ASP A 291 -1.75 -15.84 -21.68
C ASP A 291 -2.01 -14.80 -22.77
N GLU A 292 -1.29 -14.86 -23.89
CA GLU A 292 -1.52 -13.99 -25.06
C GLU A 292 -2.93 -14.17 -25.62
N LYS A 293 -3.37 -15.44 -25.78
CA LYS A 293 -4.74 -15.78 -26.17
C LYS A 293 -5.76 -15.30 -25.12
N TYR A 294 -5.46 -15.43 -23.84
CA TYR A 294 -6.34 -14.96 -22.76
C TYR A 294 -6.54 -13.43 -22.85
N LEU A 295 -5.46 -12.67 -23.03
CA LEU A 295 -5.54 -11.22 -23.25
C LEU A 295 -6.31 -10.87 -24.54
N GLN A 296 -6.18 -11.67 -25.60
CA GLN A 296 -7.01 -11.53 -26.80
C GLN A 296 -8.50 -11.73 -26.47
N THR A 297 -8.87 -12.74 -25.67
CA THR A 297 -10.29 -12.91 -25.27
C THR A 297 -10.85 -11.76 -24.43
N ILE A 298 -10.01 -10.99 -23.72
CA ILE A 298 -10.43 -9.76 -23.03
C ILE A 298 -10.65 -8.61 -24.04
N MET A 299 -9.82 -8.53 -25.09
CA MET A 299 -9.98 -7.55 -26.17
C MET A 299 -11.25 -7.85 -26.98
N ASP A 300 -11.44 -9.11 -27.39
CA ASP A 300 -12.59 -9.58 -28.17
C ASP A 300 -13.92 -9.44 -27.43
N ALA A 301 -13.88 -9.42 -26.09
CA ALA A 301 -15.05 -9.19 -25.23
C ALA A 301 -15.59 -7.75 -25.30
N ASN A 302 -14.89 -6.82 -25.95
CA ASN A 302 -15.34 -5.46 -26.23
C ASN A 302 -15.42 -5.23 -27.75
N ALA A 303 -16.62 -5.34 -28.32
CA ALA A 303 -16.86 -5.16 -29.75
C ALA A 303 -16.56 -3.75 -30.29
N GLN A 304 -16.36 -2.75 -29.42
CA GLN A 304 -16.13 -1.35 -29.79
C GLN A 304 -14.63 -0.99 -29.90
N SER A 305 -13.70 -1.88 -29.50
CA SER A 305 -12.25 -1.60 -29.50
C SER A 305 -11.42 -2.76 -30.04
N HIS A 306 -10.45 -2.44 -30.90
CA HIS A 306 -9.40 -3.36 -31.36
C HIS A 306 -8.06 -3.16 -30.60
N LYS A 307 -8.10 -2.51 -29.42
CA LYS A 307 -6.92 -2.22 -28.60
C LYS A 307 -7.17 -2.53 -27.14
N LEU A 308 -6.26 -3.29 -26.55
CA LEU A 308 -6.13 -3.50 -25.11
C LEU A 308 -4.96 -2.65 -24.59
N ILE A 309 -5.16 -1.93 -23.50
CA ILE A 309 -4.13 -1.11 -22.85
C ILE A 309 -3.71 -1.80 -21.55
N ILE A 310 -2.42 -2.04 -21.38
CA ILE A 310 -1.85 -2.61 -20.16
C ILE A 310 -1.16 -1.48 -19.38
N PHE A 311 -1.65 -1.21 -18.17
CA PHE A 311 -1.04 -0.28 -17.22
C PHE A 311 -0.22 -1.08 -16.21
N ASP A 312 1.12 -1.06 -16.32
CA ASP A 312 1.99 -1.51 -15.24
C ASP A 312 2.18 -0.35 -14.24
N ALA A 313 1.94 -0.62 -12.96
CA ALA A 313 2.13 0.34 -11.87
C ALA A 313 3.55 0.31 -11.27
N GLY A 314 4.40 -0.62 -11.71
CA GLY A 314 5.80 -0.66 -11.36
C GLY A 314 6.60 0.48 -12.03
N GLN A 315 7.65 0.95 -11.36
CA GLN A 315 8.65 1.78 -12.02
C GLN A 315 9.38 0.94 -13.08
N ASN A 316 9.66 1.51 -14.26
CA ASN A 316 10.31 0.79 -15.38
C ASN A 316 11.58 0.03 -14.94
N SER A 317 12.42 0.64 -14.12
CA SER A 317 13.63 0.01 -13.56
C SER A 317 13.36 -1.23 -12.69
N VAL A 318 12.24 -1.24 -11.97
CA VAL A 318 11.79 -2.38 -11.15
C VAL A 318 11.16 -3.45 -12.03
N ALA A 319 10.40 -3.08 -13.07
CA ALA A 319 9.89 -4.02 -14.07
C ALA A 319 11.05 -4.74 -14.78
N ASP A 320 12.05 -3.99 -15.27
CA ASP A 320 13.27 -4.51 -15.91
C ASP A 320 14.13 -5.38 -14.98
N THR A 321 14.06 -5.15 -13.67
CA THR A 321 14.75 -6.00 -12.68
C THR A 321 13.98 -7.29 -12.44
N ASN A 322 12.64 -7.22 -12.40
CA ASN A 322 11.76 -8.37 -12.22
C ASN A 322 11.71 -9.31 -13.44
N THR A 323 12.06 -8.86 -14.64
CA THR A 323 12.26 -9.76 -15.80
C THR A 323 13.60 -10.50 -15.71
N LYS A 324 14.66 -9.86 -15.22
CA LYS A 324 16.02 -10.43 -15.16
C LYS A 324 16.24 -11.44 -14.02
N GLN A 325 15.42 -11.41 -12.97
CA GLN A 325 15.54 -12.39 -11.87
C GLN A 325 15.04 -13.78 -12.30
N PRO A 326 15.75 -14.86 -11.93
CA PRO A 326 15.25 -16.23 -12.10
C PRO A 326 14.04 -16.43 -11.18
N LYS A 327 12.86 -16.54 -11.79
CA LYS A 327 11.61 -16.84 -11.11
C LYS A 327 11.53 -18.36 -10.93
N MET A 328 11.63 -18.82 -9.68
CA MET A 328 11.34 -20.19 -9.23
C MET A 328 9.84 -20.46 -9.27
#